data_AF-A0A522RA75-F1
#
_entry.id   AF-A0A522RA75-F1
#
_cell.length_a   1.000
_cell.length_b   1.000
_cell.length_c   1.000
_cell.angle_alpha   90.00
_cell.angle_beta   90.00
_cell.angle_gamma   90.00
#
_symmetry.space_group_name_H-M   'P 1'
#
loop_
_entity.id
_entity.type
_entity.pdbx_description
1 polymer ?
#
loop_
_entity_poly.entity_id
_entity_poly.type
_entity_poly.pdbx_seq_one_letter_code
_entity_poly.pdbx_strand_id
1 'polypeptide(L)'
;MSDVTYVTRETLEQLQQELSVLKTKGRAEIAKAIAEAREKGDLKENAEYDAAKEAQGYHEAHIAQLEATIMSARILDKKDIDISRVSVLSTVTILNLKNQKPMTYQLV
;
A
#
# COMPACT_ATOMS: atom_id res chain seq x y z
N MET A 1 -3.02 -13.62 -14.08
CA MET A 1 -2.04 -14.39 -13.30
C MET A 1 -1.89 -13.67 -11.97
N SER A 2 -2.13 -14.34 -10.86
CA SER A 2 -2.07 -13.72 -9.52
C SER A 2 -0.59 -13.62 -9.10
N ASP A 3 0.02 -12.47 -9.34
CA ASP A 3 1.33 -12.14 -8.77
C ASP A 3 1.19 -12.11 -7.24
N VAL A 4 1.77 -13.10 -6.57
CA VAL A 4 1.77 -13.18 -5.12
C VAL A 4 2.73 -12.11 -4.61
N THR A 5 2.21 -11.14 -3.86
CA THR A 5 3.02 -10.07 -3.26
C THR A 5 3.43 -10.49 -1.85
N TYR A 6 4.74 -10.54 -1.59
CA TYR A 6 5.24 -10.81 -0.26
C TYR A 6 5.33 -9.52 0.54
N VAL A 7 4.71 -9.51 1.72
CA VAL A 7 4.69 -8.36 2.61
C VAL A 7 5.04 -8.79 4.03
N THR A 8 5.53 -7.85 4.84
CA THR A 8 5.68 -8.10 6.28
C THR A 8 4.31 -8.00 6.97
N ARG A 9 4.19 -8.55 8.18
CA ARG A 9 2.96 -8.42 8.98
C ARG A 9 2.59 -6.96 9.24
N GLU A 10 3.59 -6.15 9.61
CA GLU A 10 3.41 -4.72 9.86
C GLU A 10 2.89 -3.98 8.62
N THR A 11 3.47 -4.27 7.44
CA THR A 11 3.00 -3.69 6.18
C THR A 11 1.55 -4.08 5.88
N LEU A 12 1.19 -5.35 6.09
CA LEU A 12 -0.18 -5.81 5.86
C LEU A 12 -1.19 -5.12 6.80
N GLU A 13 -0.83 -4.94 8.07
CA GLU A 13 -1.64 -4.23 9.05
C GLU A 13 -1.85 -2.75 8.66
N GLN A 14 -0.78 -2.08 8.20
CA GLN A 14 -0.87 -0.70 7.70
C GLN A 14 -1.82 -0.59 6.50
N LEU A 15 -1.71 -1.49 5.53
CA LEU A 15 -2.59 -1.51 4.35
C LEU A 15 -4.06 -1.77 4.74
N GLN A 16 -4.31 -2.64 5.73
CA GLN A 16 -5.66 -2.89 6.25
C GLN A 16 -6.23 -1.67 6.97
N GLN A 17 -5.39 -0.97 7.75
CA GLN A 17 -5.80 0.25 8.45
C GLN A 17 -6.14 1.36 7.46
N GLU A 18 -5.31 1.56 6.44
CA GLU A 18 -5.56 2.51 5.35
C GLU A 18 -6.87 2.19 4.63
N LEU A 19 -7.07 0.93 4.22
CA LEU A 19 -8.30 0.48 3.59
C LEU A 19 -9.54 0.77 4.45
N SER A 20 -9.44 0.55 5.77
CA SER A 20 -10.51 0.84 6.73
C SER A 20 -10.86 2.34 6.76
N VAL A 21 -9.84 3.21 6.78
CA VAL A 21 -10.04 4.68 6.76
C VAL A 21 -10.70 5.12 5.46
N LEU A 22 -10.23 4.61 4.31
CA LEU A 22 -10.78 4.94 3.00
C LEU A 22 -12.25 4.50 2.86
N LYS A 23 -12.59 3.31 3.36
CA LYS A 23 -13.97 2.78 3.33
C LYS A 23 -14.92 3.48 4.30
N THR A 24 -14.40 4.08 5.37
CA THR A 24 -15.20 4.74 6.40
C THR A 24 -15.19 6.25 6.17
N LYS A 25 -14.19 6.94 6.72
CA LYS A 25 -14.05 8.40 6.67
C LYS A 25 -13.98 8.90 5.24
N GLY A 26 -13.18 8.27 4.39
CA GLY A 26 -13.00 8.72 3.00
C GLY A 26 -14.31 8.71 2.19
N ARG A 27 -15.08 7.61 2.26
CA ARG A 27 -16.40 7.55 1.61
C ARG A 27 -17.38 8.59 2.16
N ALA A 28 -17.36 8.83 3.47
CA ALA A 28 -18.21 9.85 4.08
C ALA A 28 -17.84 11.27 3.62
N GLU A 29 -16.55 11.57 3.50
CA GLU A 29 -16.06 12.87 3.00
C GLU A 29 -16.43 13.10 1.53
N ILE A 30 -16.26 12.10 0.68
CA ILE A 30 -16.67 12.19 -0.74
C ILE A 30 -18.18 12.35 -0.87
N ALA A 31 -18.97 11.58 -0.11
CA ALA A 31 -20.42 11.72 -0.10
C ALA A 31 -20.86 13.14 0.32
N LYS A 32 -20.17 13.70 1.32
CA LYS A 32 -20.40 15.09 1.77
C LYS A 32 -20.04 16.09 0.68
N ALA A 33 -18.88 15.95 0.01
CA ALA A 33 -18.47 16.83 -1.08
C ALA A 33 -19.46 16.81 -2.26
N ILE A 34 -19.98 15.64 -2.63
CA ILE A 34 -21.01 15.50 -3.66
C ILE A 34 -22.32 16.17 -3.23
N ALA A 35 -22.71 16.01 -1.96
CA ALA A 35 -23.92 16.63 -1.43
C ALA A 35 -23.81 18.17 -1.44
N GLU A 36 -22.69 18.71 -0.99
CA GLU A 36 -22.41 20.15 -1.01
C GLU A 36 -22.40 20.71 -2.44
N ALA A 37 -21.75 20.01 -3.38
CA ALA A 37 -21.76 20.40 -4.78
C ALA A 37 -23.18 20.40 -5.37
N ARG A 38 -24.02 19.43 -4.97
CA ARG A 38 -25.41 19.31 -5.42
C ARG A 38 -26.30 20.46 -4.92
N GLU A 39 -26.04 20.98 -3.73
CA GLU A 39 -26.81 22.09 -3.13
C GLU A 39 -26.56 23.43 -3.82
N LYS A 40 -25.43 23.59 -4.53
CA LYS A 40 -25.07 24.84 -5.23
C LYS A 40 -25.86 25.11 -6.52
N GLY A 41 -26.81 24.25 -6.88
CA GLY A 41 -27.70 24.47 -8.02
C GLY A 41 -27.19 23.90 -9.34
N ASP A 42 -27.92 24.26 -10.42
CA ASP A 42 -28.05 23.58 -11.72
C ASP A 42 -26.94 22.57 -12.07
N LEU A 43 -27.29 21.28 -12.00
CA LEU A 43 -26.36 20.15 -12.11
C LEU A 43 -25.78 19.99 -13.52
N LYS A 44 -26.35 20.65 -14.54
CA LYS A 44 -25.91 20.52 -15.93
C LYS A 44 -24.64 21.31 -16.26
N GLU A 45 -24.28 22.31 -15.46
CA GLU A 45 -23.07 23.13 -15.67
C GLU A 45 -22.13 23.12 -14.45
N ASN A 46 -22.42 22.26 -13.46
CA ASN A 46 -21.73 22.27 -12.19
C ASN A 46 -20.43 21.46 -12.26
N ALA A 47 -19.36 22.15 -12.65
CA ALA A 47 -18.01 21.57 -12.71
C ALA A 47 -17.54 21.00 -11.36
N GLU A 48 -18.01 21.53 -10.23
CA GLU A 48 -17.67 21.00 -8.90
C GLU A 48 -18.35 19.64 -8.64
N TYR A 49 -19.58 19.44 -9.14
CA TYR A 49 -20.27 18.16 -9.06
C TYR A 49 -19.56 17.09 -9.89
N ASP A 50 -19.19 17.43 -11.14
CA ASP A 50 -18.46 16.52 -12.02
C ASP A 50 -17.10 16.13 -11.43
N ALA A 51 -16.35 17.11 -10.91
CA ALA A 51 -15.08 16.86 -10.23
C ALA A 51 -15.26 15.97 -8.98
N ALA A 52 -16.32 16.18 -8.18
CA ALA A 52 -16.60 15.34 -7.02
C ALA A 52 -16.96 13.90 -7.40
N LYS A 53 -17.66 13.70 -8.53
CA LYS A 53 -17.97 12.37 -9.09
C LYS A 53 -16.72 11.68 -9.64
N GLU A 54 -15.81 12.42 -10.27
CA GLU A 54 -14.52 11.88 -10.72
C GLU A 54 -13.65 11.47 -9.52
N ALA A 55 -13.56 12.32 -8.49
CA ALA A 55 -12.87 12.02 -7.25
C ALA A 55 -13.42 10.75 -6.57
N GLN A 56 -14.76 10.56 -6.56
CA GLN A 56 -15.39 9.32 -6.13
C GLN A 56 -14.88 8.11 -6.92
N GLY A 57 -14.80 8.24 -8.25
CA GLY A 57 -14.29 7.18 -9.12
C GLY A 57 -12.85 6.78 -8.79
N TYR A 58 -11.95 7.75 -8.64
CA TYR A 58 -10.57 7.48 -8.24
C TYR A 58 -10.46 6.83 -6.86
N HIS A 59 -11.28 7.29 -5.90
CA HIS A 59 -11.29 6.73 -4.55
C HIS A 59 -11.71 5.27 -4.53
N GLU A 60 -12.77 4.90 -5.26
CA GLU A 60 -13.21 3.51 -5.37
C GLU A 60 -12.21 2.64 -6.15
N ALA A 61 -11.56 3.20 -7.17
CA ALA A 61 -10.48 2.50 -7.88
C ALA A 61 -9.29 2.20 -6.94
N HIS A 62 -8.93 3.15 -6.08
CA HIS A 62 -7.86 2.97 -5.11
C HIS A 62 -8.21 1.92 -4.04
N ILE A 63 -9.45 1.94 -3.53
CA ILE A 63 -9.97 0.90 -2.63
C ILE A 63 -9.86 -0.48 -3.30
N ALA A 64 -10.31 -0.62 -4.54
CA ALA A 64 -10.26 -1.89 -5.26
C ALA A 64 -8.81 -2.39 -5.46
N GLN A 65 -7.88 -1.49 -5.75
CA GLN A 65 -6.46 -1.83 -5.87
C GLN A 65 -5.86 -2.32 -4.54
N LEU A 66 -6.16 -1.63 -3.44
CA LEU A 66 -5.73 -2.02 -2.09
C LEU A 66 -6.32 -3.38 -1.68
N GLU A 67 -7.60 -3.61 -1.95
CA GLU A 67 -8.24 -4.90 -1.70
C GLU A 67 -7.58 -6.03 -2.48
N ALA A 68 -7.33 -5.82 -3.78
CA ALA A 68 -6.65 -6.80 -4.61
C ALA A 68 -5.23 -7.11 -4.08
N THR A 69 -4.50 -6.08 -3.67
CA THR A 69 -3.14 -6.21 -3.10
C THR A 69 -3.17 -6.97 -1.77
N ILE A 70 -4.12 -6.68 -0.89
CA ILE A 70 -4.28 -7.38 0.40
C ILE A 70 -4.69 -8.85 0.16
N MET A 71 -5.53 -9.12 -0.84
CA MET A 71 -5.94 -10.47 -1.20
C MET A 71 -4.81 -11.32 -1.78
N SER A 72 -3.90 -10.73 -2.56
CA SER A 72 -2.73 -11.43 -3.10
C SER A 72 -1.55 -11.46 -2.14
N ALA A 73 -1.62 -10.71 -1.04
CA ALA A 73 -0.54 -10.59 -0.07
C ALA A 73 -0.29 -11.90 0.70
N ARG A 74 0.98 -12.31 0.77
CA ARG A 74 1.44 -13.35 1.69
C ARG A 74 2.42 -12.77 2.68
N ILE A 75 2.23 -13.12 3.95
CA ILE A 75 3.13 -12.71 5.03
C ILE A 75 4.44 -13.48 4.86
N LEU A 76 5.53 -12.74 4.73
CA LEU A 76 6.89 -13.28 4.81
C LEU A 76 7.44 -12.90 6.19
N ASP A 77 7.58 -13.88 7.07
CA ASP A 77 8.23 -13.67 8.37
C ASP A 77 9.74 -13.78 8.20
N LYS A 78 10.53 -12.90 8.83
CA LYS A 78 12.00 -12.93 8.72
C LYS A 78 12.61 -14.27 9.19
N LYS A 79 11.86 -15.02 9.99
CA LYS A 79 12.22 -16.36 10.48
C LYS A 79 12.09 -17.45 9.41
N ASP A 80 11.24 -17.23 8.42
CA ASP A 80 11.01 -18.15 7.31
C ASP A 80 12.02 -17.94 6.17
N ILE A 81 12.83 -16.88 6.25
CA ILE A 81 13.93 -16.63 5.33
C ILE A 81 15.11 -17.49 5.79
N ASP A 82 15.48 -18.47 4.96
CA ASP A 82 16.67 -19.28 5.17
C ASP A 82 17.93 -18.43 5.02
N ILE A 83 18.43 -17.91 6.15
CA ILE A 83 19.67 -17.14 6.24
C ILE A 83 20.93 -18.02 6.22
N SER A 84 20.80 -19.35 6.15
CA SER A 84 21.95 -20.25 6.02
C SER A 84 22.59 -20.17 4.63
N ARG A 85 21.86 -19.62 3.65
CA ARG A 85 22.33 -19.46 2.27
C ARG A 85 22.22 -18.00 1.84
N VAL A 86 23.34 -17.43 1.42
CA VAL A 86 23.39 -16.08 0.86
C VAL A 86 22.96 -16.16 -0.61
N SER A 87 21.90 -15.44 -0.97
CA SER A 87 21.36 -15.39 -2.34
C SER A 87 21.65 -14.04 -3.01
N VAL A 88 21.41 -13.93 -4.32
CA VAL A 88 21.49 -12.65 -5.05
C VAL A 88 20.61 -11.60 -4.36
N LEU A 89 21.09 -10.36 -4.28
CA LEU A 89 20.55 -9.22 -3.51
C LEU A 89 20.63 -9.33 -1.99
N SER A 90 21.21 -10.40 -1.43
CA SER A 90 21.41 -10.48 0.02
C SER A 90 22.49 -9.52 0.50
N THR A 91 22.23 -8.87 1.63
CA THR A 91 23.22 -8.05 2.35
C THR A 91 23.78 -8.84 3.52
N VAL A 92 25.09 -9.03 3.54
CA VAL A 92 25.80 -9.80 4.58
C VAL A 92 26.85 -8.94 5.27
N THR A 93 27.00 -9.15 6.58
CA THR A 93 28.06 -8.54 7.38
C THR A 93 29.11 -9.59 7.70
N ILE A 94 30.35 -9.35 7.30
CA ILE A 94 31.51 -10.22 7.55
C ILE A 94 32.47 -9.53 8.51
N LEU A 95 33.04 -10.28 9.45
CA LEU A 95 34.09 -9.78 10.34
C LEU A 95 35.47 -10.05 9.73
N ASN A 96 36.25 -8.99 9.52
CA ASN A 96 37.63 -9.15 9.10
C ASN A 96 38.49 -9.56 10.30
N LEU A 97 38.98 -10.80 10.30
CA LEU A 97 39.74 -11.37 11.42
C LEU A 97 41.08 -10.67 11.68
N LYS A 98 41.67 -9.98 10.70
CA LYS A 98 42.97 -9.31 10.84
C LYS A 98 42.89 -7.99 11.62
N ASN A 99 41.82 -7.25 11.44
CA ASN A 99 41.65 -5.92 12.05
C ASN A 99 40.40 -5.80 12.92
N GLN A 100 39.65 -6.90 13.09
CA GLN A 100 38.42 -6.98 13.87
C GLN A 100 37.33 -5.99 13.44
N LYS A 101 37.38 -5.50 12.20
CA LYS A 101 36.37 -4.56 11.67
C LYS A 101 35.26 -5.32 10.93
N PRO A 102 33.98 -5.02 11.22
CA PRO A 102 32.87 -5.53 10.43
C PRO A 102 32.82 -4.82 9.07
N MET A 103 32.49 -5.56 8.02
CA MET A 103 32.32 -5.07 6.65
C MET A 103 31.02 -5.60 6.08
N THR A 104 30.21 -4.73 5.47
CA THR A 104 28.91 -5.08 4.90
C THR A 104 29.01 -5.13 3.38
N TYR A 105 28.50 -6.19 2.76
CA TYR A 105 28.49 -6.39 1.31
C TYR A 105 27.09 -6.80 0.84
N GLN A 106 26.70 -6.34 -0.35
CA GLN A 106 25.50 -6.79 -1.03
C GLN A 106 25.93 -7.63 -2.24
N LEU A 107 25.39 -8.84 -2.38
CA LEU A 107 25.60 -9.66 -3.57
C LEU A 107 24.74 -9.11 -4.71
N VAL A 108 25.35 -8.72 -5.82
CA VAL A 108 24.69 -8.24 -7.05
C VAL A 108 24.77 -9.26 -8.17
#